data_AF-A0A936VQ24-F1
#
_entry.id   AF-A0A936VQ24-F1
#
_cell.length_a   1.000
_cell.length_b   1.000
_cell.length_c   1.000
_cell.angle_alpha   90.00
_cell.angle_beta   90.00
_cell.angle_gamma   90.00
#
_symmetry.space_group_name_H-M   'P 1'
#
loop_
_entity.id
_entity.type
_entity.pdbx_description
1 polymer ?
#
loop_
_entity_poly.entity_id
_entity_poly.type
_entity_poly.pdbx_seq_one_letter_code
_entity_poly.pdbx_strand_id
1 'polypeptide(L)'
;MRLGCCQHAQRLKVAERPTAVLFFAGHGKQHESGYALLPHDYHSANLAGRAISVALFHAQIASIRQYAQKLIVLLNCCHAGGVGGGVLSADAAAAGESPPPAFYRPLAAGSG
;
A
#
# COMPACT_ATOMS: atom_id res chain seq x y z
N MET A 1 -10.36 6.86 -7.47
CA MET A 1 -8.89 7.09 -7.42
C MET A 1 -8.25 6.48 -8.67
N ARG A 2 -7.67 7.28 -9.59
CA ARG A 2 -6.85 6.74 -10.68
C ARG A 2 -5.42 6.64 -10.18
N LEU A 3 -5.01 5.46 -9.72
CA LEU A 3 -3.60 5.21 -9.44
C LEU A 3 -2.86 5.32 -10.79
N GLY A 4 -1.96 6.29 -10.95
CA GLY A 4 -1.12 6.46 -12.15
C GLY A 4 -0.18 5.27 -12.43
N CYS A 5 -0.32 4.19 -11.68
CA CYS A 5 0.41 2.94 -11.75
C CYS A 5 0.39 2.32 -13.18
N CYS A 6 -0.74 2.37 -13.89
CA CYS A 6 -0.83 1.84 -15.26
C CYS A 6 0.11 2.57 -16.24
N GLN A 7 0.25 3.89 -16.12
CA GLN A 7 1.11 4.68 -16.99
C GLN A 7 2.61 4.45 -16.68
N HIS A 8 2.95 4.25 -15.40
CA HIS A 8 4.32 3.91 -15.00
C HIS A 8 4.70 2.49 -15.41
N ALA A 9 3.76 1.54 -15.31
CA ALA A 9 3.97 0.16 -15.74
C ALA A 9 4.28 0.04 -17.25
N GLN A 10 3.70 0.91 -18.09
CA GLN A 10 3.98 0.92 -19.53
C GLN A 10 5.43 1.30 -19.85
N ARG A 11 6.08 2.15 -19.04
CA ARG A 11 7.49 2.54 -19.23
C ARG A 11 8.45 1.38 -19.00
N LEU A 12 8.04 0.34 -18.28
CA LEU A 12 8.85 -0.85 -18.04
C LEU A 12 9.05 -1.68 -19.32
N LYS A 13 8.11 -1.60 -20.29
CA LYS A 13 8.13 -2.40 -21.52
C LYS A 13 9.33 -2.14 -22.44
N VAL A 14 9.93 -0.95 -22.34
CA VAL A 14 11.02 -0.51 -23.21
C VAL A 14 12.38 -0.58 -22.54
N ALA A 15 12.44 -1.02 -21.28
CA ALA A 15 13.70 -1.17 -20.55
C ALA A 15 14.25 -2.59 -20.75
N GLU A 16 15.57 -2.73 -20.91
CA GLU A 16 16.21 -4.04 -21.08
C GLU A 16 16.12 -4.92 -19.80
N ARG A 17 16.13 -4.29 -18.62
CA ARG A 17 16.07 -4.96 -17.32
C ARG A 17 15.18 -4.20 -16.33
N PRO A 18 13.86 -4.17 -16.56
CA PRO A 18 12.95 -3.29 -15.82
C PRO A 18 12.88 -3.67 -14.34
N THR A 19 13.24 -2.72 -13.48
CA THR A 19 13.02 -2.82 -12.03
C THR A 19 11.97 -1.82 -11.63
N ALA A 20 10.95 -2.28 -10.91
CA ALA A 20 9.92 -1.44 -10.33
C ALA A 20 10.08 -1.36 -8.81
N VAL A 21 9.99 -0.15 -8.27
CA VAL A 21 9.92 0.10 -6.83
C VAL A 21 8.55 0.72 -6.54
N LEU A 22 7.74 0.02 -5.76
CA LEU A 22 6.51 0.56 -5.21
C LEU A 22 6.77 0.99 -3.77
N PHE A 23 6.64 2.28 -3.50
CA PHE A 23 6.74 2.84 -2.18
C PHE A 23 5.38 3.40 -1.75
N PHE A 24 4.94 3.01 -0.56
CA PHE A 24 3.78 3.59 0.11
C PHE A 24 4.18 4.01 1.52
N ALA A 25 3.85 5.25 1.90
CA ALA A 25 3.94 5.75 3.26
C ALA A 25 2.59 6.37 3.64
N GLY A 26 2.01 5.90 4.74
CA GLY A 26 0.69 6.32 5.18
C GLY A 26 0.15 5.36 6.22
N HIS A 27 -1.11 5.56 6.61
CA HIS A 27 -1.75 4.64 7.54
C HIS A 27 -2.22 3.40 6.78
N GLY A 28 -2.34 2.27 7.48
CA GLY A 28 -3.29 1.25 7.07
C GLY A 28 -4.19 0.90 8.23
N LYS A 29 -5.34 0.30 7.94
CA LYS A 29 -6.35 0.02 8.96
C LYS A 29 -7.16 -1.21 8.58
N GLN A 30 -7.42 -2.07 9.56
CA GLN A 30 -8.38 -3.14 9.41
C GLN A 30 -9.81 -2.56 9.44
N HIS A 31 -10.61 -2.89 8.41
CA HIS A 31 -12.04 -2.63 8.36
C HIS A 31 -12.81 -3.96 8.27
N GLU A 32 -14.14 -3.92 8.41
CA GLU A 32 -15.01 -5.10 8.29
C GLU A 32 -14.82 -5.82 6.95
N SER A 33 -14.57 -5.08 5.88
CA SER A 33 -14.30 -5.60 4.53
C SER A 33 -12.85 -6.04 4.29
N GLY A 34 -11.99 -5.97 5.32
CA GLY A 34 -10.56 -6.29 5.24
C GLY A 34 -9.65 -5.07 5.43
N TYR A 35 -8.35 -5.31 5.30
CA TYR A 35 -7.31 -4.30 5.46
C TYR A 35 -7.27 -3.31 4.28
N ALA A 36 -6.98 -2.03 4.55
CA ALA A 36 -6.77 -1.05 3.50
C ALA A 36 -5.60 -0.12 3.82
N LEU A 37 -4.91 0.33 2.77
CA LEU A 37 -3.92 1.41 2.86
C LEU A 37 -4.65 2.75 2.69
N LEU A 38 -4.35 3.69 3.58
CA LEU A 38 -5.00 4.99 3.69
C LEU A 38 -4.02 6.09 3.26
N PRO A 39 -4.21 6.70 2.08
CA PRO A 39 -3.46 7.87 1.65
C PRO A 39 -3.64 9.05 2.62
N HIS A 40 -2.74 10.03 2.56
CA HIS A 40 -2.80 11.22 3.42
C HIS A 40 -4.12 12.02 3.30
N ASP A 41 -4.76 12.02 2.12
CA ASP A 41 -6.03 12.70 1.88
C ASP A 41 -7.27 11.83 2.21
N TYR A 42 -7.07 10.73 2.94
CA TYR A 42 -8.14 9.89 3.44
C TYR A 42 -9.08 10.69 4.37
N HIS A 43 -10.39 10.47 4.18
CA HIS A 43 -11.43 11.05 5.02
C HIS A 43 -12.37 9.94 5.47
N SER A 44 -12.60 9.85 6.78
CA SER A 44 -13.37 8.75 7.41
C SER A 44 -14.80 8.62 6.89
N ALA A 45 -15.40 9.72 6.42
CA ALA A 45 -16.74 9.71 5.81
C ALA A 45 -16.79 9.07 4.41
N ASN A 46 -15.66 8.74 3.79
CA ASN A 46 -15.62 8.17 2.44
C ASN A 46 -14.55 7.07 2.29
N LEU A 47 -14.77 5.96 2.99
CA LEU A 47 -13.89 4.78 2.96
C LEU A 47 -13.68 4.25 1.54
N ALA A 48 -14.78 4.06 0.80
CA ALA A 48 -14.77 3.42 -0.51
C ALA A 48 -14.10 4.27 -1.60
N GLY A 49 -14.09 5.60 -1.46
CA GLY A 49 -13.60 6.50 -2.50
C GLY A 49 -12.09 6.77 -2.47
N ARG A 50 -11.46 6.64 -1.29
CA ARG A 50 -10.07 7.09 -1.07
C ARG A 50 -9.13 6.07 -0.44
N ALA A 51 -9.63 4.97 0.12
CA ALA A 51 -8.78 3.89 0.60
C ALA A 51 -8.30 2.99 -0.57
N ILE A 52 -7.10 2.44 -0.44
CA ILE A 52 -6.58 1.41 -1.34
C ILE A 52 -6.85 0.05 -0.68
N SER A 53 -7.88 -0.65 -1.14
CA SER A 53 -8.20 -2.00 -0.64
C SER A 53 -7.10 -3.01 -0.99
N VAL A 54 -7.03 -4.12 -0.24
CA VAL A 54 -6.16 -5.26 -0.56
C VAL A 54 -6.33 -5.70 -2.02
N ALA A 55 -7.58 -5.83 -2.48
CA ALA A 55 -7.89 -6.27 -3.83
C ALA A 55 -7.35 -5.30 -4.90
N LEU A 56 -7.55 -3.99 -4.70
CA LEU A 56 -7.02 -2.97 -5.60
C LEU A 56 -5.49 -2.99 -5.60
N PHE A 57 -4.87 -3.06 -4.42
CA PHE A 57 -3.42 -3.15 -4.30
C PHE A 57 -2.87 -4.36 -5.05
N HIS A 58 -3.42 -5.56 -4.83
CA HIS A 58 -2.97 -6.79 -5.50
C HIS A 58 -3.17 -6.74 -7.01
N ALA A 59 -4.29 -6.18 -7.50
CA ALA A 59 -4.51 -6.00 -8.93
C ALA A 59 -3.44 -5.10 -9.58
N GLN A 60 -3.04 -4.02 -8.88
CA GLN A 60 -1.98 -3.12 -9.35
C GLN A 60 -0.59 -3.81 -9.34
N ILE A 61 -0.28 -4.55 -8.28
CA ILE A 61 0.95 -5.37 -8.21
C ILE A 61 1.01 -6.36 -9.36
N ALA A 62 -0.08 -7.07 -9.64
CA ALA A 62 -0.15 -8.03 -10.74
C ALA A 62 0.12 -7.35 -12.10
N SER A 63 -0.43 -6.15 -12.32
CA SER A 63 -0.18 -5.39 -13.54
C SER A 63 1.27 -4.93 -13.68
N ILE A 64 1.96 -4.57 -12.58
CA ILE A 64 3.38 -4.18 -12.62
C ILE A 64 4.26 -5.42 -12.92
N ARG A 65 3.97 -6.54 -12.26
CA ARG A 65 4.75 -7.80 -12.40
C ARG A 65 4.76 -8.36 -13.81
N GLN A 66 3.76 -8.05 -14.63
CA GLN A 66 3.75 -8.45 -16.04
C GLN A 66 4.92 -7.86 -16.83
N TYR A 67 5.47 -6.73 -16.39
CA TYR A 67 6.51 -6.00 -17.13
C TYR A 67 7.81 -5.82 -16.34
N ALA A 68 7.80 -5.99 -15.02
CA ALA A 68 8.99 -5.84 -14.19
C ALA A 68 9.76 -7.17 -14.07
N GLN A 69 11.08 -7.15 -14.35
CA GLN A 69 11.99 -8.25 -14.02
C GLN A 69 12.21 -8.34 -12.50
N LYS A 70 12.27 -7.19 -11.82
CA LYS A 70 12.37 -7.10 -10.36
C LYS A 70 11.31 -6.15 -9.83
N LEU A 71 10.60 -6.56 -8.79
CA LEU A 71 9.63 -5.72 -8.09
C LEU A 71 9.99 -5.67 -6.60
N ILE A 72 10.29 -4.47 -6.12
CA ILE A 72 10.51 -4.17 -4.71
C ILE A 72 9.28 -3.43 -4.20
N VAL A 73 8.69 -3.90 -3.10
CA VAL A 73 7.56 -3.25 -2.45
C VAL A 73 7.96 -2.82 -1.05
N LEU A 74 7.90 -1.52 -0.80
CA LEU A 74 8.23 -0.89 0.47
C LEU A 74 6.96 -0.28 1.06
N LEU A 75 6.45 -0.89 2.12
CA LEU A 75 5.26 -0.43 2.84
C LEU A 75 5.68 0.16 4.18
N ASN A 76 5.69 1.49 4.27
CA ASN A 76 5.89 2.22 5.50
C ASN A 76 4.54 2.55 6.14
N CYS A 77 3.90 1.53 6.71
CA CYS A 77 2.53 1.59 7.25
C CYS A 77 2.44 1.64 8.78
N CYS A 78 3.58 1.60 9.47
CA CYS A 78 3.66 1.50 10.92
C CYS A 78 4.26 2.80 11.46
N HIS A 79 3.71 3.34 12.56
CA HIS A 79 4.27 4.42 13.38
C HIS A 79 3.92 5.91 13.14
N ALA A 80 2.88 6.26 12.38
CA ALA A 80 2.43 7.67 12.35
C ALA A 80 1.65 8.15 13.61
N GLY A 81 1.50 7.31 14.64
CA GLY A 81 0.91 7.69 15.94
C GLY A 81 1.56 7.06 17.18
N GLY A 82 2.74 6.44 17.04
CA GLY A 82 3.36 5.62 18.10
C GLY A 82 4.68 6.12 18.68
N VAL A 83 5.33 7.13 18.06
CA VAL A 83 6.54 7.75 18.64
C VAL A 83 6.10 8.87 19.58
N GLY A 84 5.41 8.48 20.65
CA GLY A 84 4.76 9.42 21.56
C GLY A 84 4.01 8.73 22.69
N GLY A 85 4.47 7.56 23.14
CA GLY A 85 3.87 6.83 24.29
C GLY A 85 3.93 7.56 25.64
N GLY A 86 4.12 8.88 25.65
CA GLY A 86 4.13 9.71 26.86
C GLY A 86 3.52 11.09 26.69
N VAL A 87 3.04 11.49 25.50
CA VAL A 87 2.42 12.81 25.31
C VAL A 87 1.33 12.68 24.24
N LEU A 88 0.10 13.09 24.62
CA LEU A 88 -1.11 13.30 23.81
C LEU A 88 -2.24 12.28 24.07
N SER A 89 -3.22 12.81 24.79
CA SER A 89 -4.52 12.25 25.14
C SER A 89 -5.38 11.82 23.94
N ALA A 90 -6.11 10.74 24.16
CA ALA A 90 -7.46 10.45 23.63
C ALA A 90 -7.75 10.76 22.16
N ASP A 91 -7.19 9.99 21.23
CA ASP A 91 -7.89 9.60 19.98
C ASP A 91 -7.27 8.33 19.39
N ALA A 92 -7.58 7.19 20.00
CA ALA A 92 -7.12 5.86 19.56
C ALA A 92 -7.62 5.48 18.14
N ALA A 93 -8.54 6.26 17.54
CA ALA A 93 -9.11 5.99 16.22
C ALA A 93 -8.18 6.30 15.04
N ALA A 94 -7.12 7.09 15.25
CA ALA A 94 -6.17 7.54 14.23
C ALA A 94 -4.86 6.73 14.18
N ALA A 95 -4.69 5.74 15.05
CA ALA A 95 -3.51 4.87 15.01
C ALA A 95 -3.55 3.99 13.76
N GLY A 96 -2.53 4.10 12.90
CA GLY A 96 -2.35 3.21 11.77
C GLY A 96 -1.85 1.85 12.22
N GLU A 97 -2.38 0.79 11.63
CA GLU A 97 -2.02 -0.61 11.88
C GLU A 97 -1.06 -1.12 10.79
N SER A 98 -0.12 -1.96 11.20
CA SER A 98 0.72 -2.72 10.27
C SER A 98 -0.12 -3.66 9.38
N PRO A 99 0.22 -3.86 8.10
CA PRO A 99 -0.50 -4.82 7.26
C PRO A 99 -0.38 -6.23 7.84
N PRO A 100 -1.48 -7.00 7.90
CA PRO A 100 -1.44 -8.37 8.40
C PRO A 100 -0.62 -9.27 7.45
N PRO A 101 -0.05 -10.39 7.93
CA PRO A 101 0.75 -11.30 7.09
C PRO A 101 0.06 -11.74 5.78
N ALA A 102 -1.26 -11.93 5.82
CA ALA A 102 -2.06 -12.28 4.64
C ALA A 102 -2.01 -11.23 3.52
N PHE A 103 -1.79 -9.95 3.85
CA PHE A 103 -1.65 -8.86 2.88
C PHE A 103 -0.46 -9.08 1.94
N TYR A 104 0.63 -9.66 2.45
CA TYR A 104 1.88 -9.89 1.71
C TYR A 104 1.89 -11.18 0.89
N ARG A 105 0.90 -12.07 1.02
CA ARG A 105 0.93 -13.39 0.36
C ARG A 105 1.21 -13.32 -1.16
N PRO A 106 0.57 -12.43 -1.94
CA PRO A 106 0.87 -12.35 -3.36
C PRO A 106 2.28 -11.84 -3.65
N LEU A 107 2.91 -11.11 -2.72
CA LEU A 107 4.27 -10.59 -2.87
C LEU A 107 5.33 -11.69 -2.68
N ALA A 108 5.04 -12.73 -1.91
CA ALA A 108 5.99 -13.82 -1.59
C ALA A 108 6.43 -14.67 -2.79
N ALA A 109 5.81 -14.52 -3.96
CA ALA A 109 6.14 -15.29 -5.17
C ALA A 109 7.42 -14.83 -5.92
N GLY A 110 8.27 -13.98 -5.32
CA GLY A 110 9.51 -13.50 -5.94
C GLY A 110 10.74 -14.05 -5.25
N SER A 111 11.64 -14.69 -5.99
CA SER A 111 13.02 -14.97 -5.55
C SER A 111 13.87 -13.73 -5.82
N GLY A 112 14.25 -13.00 -4.77
CA GLY A 112 15.24 -11.91 -4.87
C GLY A 112 16.56 -12.40 -5.45
#